data_AF-A0A7X9DBT3-F1
#
_entry.id   AF-A0A7X9DBT3-F1
#
_cell.length_a   1.000
_cell.length_b   1.000
_cell.length_c   1.000
_cell.angle_alpha   90.00
_cell.angle_beta   90.00
_cell.angle_gamma   90.00
#
_symmetry.space_group_name_H-M   'P 1'
#
loop_
_entity.id
_entity.type
_entity.pdbx_description
1 polymer ?
#
loop_
_entity_poly.entity_id
_entity_poly.type
_entity_poly.pdbx_seq_one_letter_code
_entity_poly.pdbx_strand_id
1 'polypeptide(L)'
;MTKARSYFLFLIICVSITIFSDDKKAFAIQSIDLSTSLRAPAYPLVTVDPYFSAWSFTDNLYDDPVRHWTGKEFGFIGAIRVDGKTYRFLGTENLPLIPLIPTSAQEKWEAVYTFNEPVSENWTALEFDDTTWKKGQAAFGTKNEPNLSTLWETSDIWVRRIFNLEEDLKDKSVYLNYSHDDIFELYINGKKVVDTGYSWKYNVLLELPDEVKTTLKKGKNVIAAHCHNRTGGGYVDFGLFEKETQKESFVTAAVQKSASVLPTQTFYTFECGPVELELIFSAPLFLDDLDLMSRPVNYVTYRVRSDDNNSHSVQIYFETTPQWAVNTDDQAVNFERIEKNGQIHLKTGTIEQPILRKKGDDLRIDWGYFYMTGRSESSSVMNFGNYWETKKDFLTQGRISATAPDFLSSDMTKGMTVLAYSNDLGNVSSRFVEDYIMLGYDDLYSVQYFHDNLLAYWKKDG
;
A
#
# COMPACT_ATOMS: atom_id res chain seq x y z
N MET A 1 18.25 54.81 -88.72
CA MET A 1 19.40 53.95 -89.07
C MET A 1 20.34 53.88 -87.87
N THR A 2 20.24 52.75 -87.16
CA THR A 2 21.28 52.05 -86.39
C THR A 2 22.39 52.85 -85.68
N LYS A 3 22.31 52.89 -84.34
CA LYS A 3 23.46 52.81 -83.44
C LYS A 3 23.19 51.76 -82.37
N ALA A 4 23.97 50.69 -82.40
CA ALA A 4 23.99 49.62 -81.41
C ALA A 4 24.76 50.09 -80.15
N ARG A 5 24.27 49.71 -78.96
CA ARG A 5 25.02 49.75 -77.70
C ARG A 5 24.79 48.44 -76.96
N SER A 6 25.86 47.67 -76.79
CA SER A 6 25.97 46.55 -75.86
C SER A 6 25.90 47.07 -74.42
N TYR A 7 25.13 46.39 -73.57
CA TYR A 7 25.27 46.47 -72.12
C TYR A 7 25.30 45.06 -71.52
N PHE A 8 26.42 44.80 -70.85
CA PHE A 8 26.70 43.66 -69.99
C PHE A 8 25.74 43.68 -68.79
N LEU A 9 25.05 42.57 -68.52
CA LEU A 9 24.19 42.42 -67.33
C LEU A 9 25.02 41.76 -66.22
N PHE A 10 25.23 42.49 -65.11
CA PHE A 10 25.84 41.98 -63.88
C PHE A 10 24.76 41.25 -63.07
N LEU A 11 24.98 39.97 -62.77
CA LEU A 11 24.10 39.14 -61.94
C LEU A 11 24.43 39.38 -60.46
N ILE A 12 23.50 39.97 -59.70
CA ILE A 12 23.58 40.10 -58.23
C ILE A 12 22.96 38.84 -57.62
N ILE A 13 23.77 38.04 -56.93
CA ILE A 13 23.34 36.88 -56.14
C ILE A 13 22.92 37.39 -54.76
N CYS A 14 21.62 37.39 -54.48
CA CYS A 14 21.10 37.58 -53.13
C CYS A 14 21.17 36.25 -52.37
N VAL A 15 22.07 36.17 -51.38
CA VAL A 15 22.11 35.09 -50.39
C VAL A 15 20.97 35.30 -49.40
N SER A 16 19.97 34.42 -49.43
CA SER A 16 18.91 34.36 -48.43
C SER A 16 19.43 33.66 -47.17
N ILE A 17 19.58 34.42 -46.08
CA ILE A 17 19.86 33.88 -44.75
C ILE A 17 18.59 33.14 -44.30
N THR A 18 18.64 31.81 -44.28
CA THR A 18 17.62 30.96 -43.66
C THR A 18 17.87 30.96 -42.16
N ILE A 19 16.98 31.61 -41.41
CA ILE A 19 16.89 31.47 -39.96
C ILE A 19 16.32 30.06 -39.72
N PHE A 20 17.16 29.14 -39.26
CA PHE A 20 16.67 27.86 -38.71
C PHE A 20 15.93 28.17 -37.42
N SER A 21 14.60 28.14 -37.44
CA SER A 21 13.82 27.95 -36.23
C SER A 21 14.05 26.52 -35.77
N ASP A 22 14.55 26.39 -34.54
CA ASP A 22 14.71 25.12 -33.84
C ASP A 22 13.30 24.61 -33.50
N ASP A 23 12.65 23.98 -34.48
CA ASP A 23 11.40 23.26 -34.28
C ASP A 23 11.70 22.08 -33.36
N LYS A 24 11.52 22.30 -32.05
CA LYS A 24 11.32 21.23 -31.09
C LYS A 24 10.16 20.40 -31.63
N LYS A 25 10.48 19.29 -32.30
CA LYS A 25 9.51 18.26 -32.64
C LYS A 25 8.88 17.82 -31.32
N ALA A 26 7.69 18.35 -31.04
CA ALA A 26 6.81 17.76 -30.06
C ALA A 26 6.62 16.31 -30.52
N PHE A 27 7.13 15.36 -29.75
CA PHE A 27 6.74 13.97 -29.94
C PHE A 27 5.23 13.94 -29.77
N ALA A 28 4.51 13.72 -30.87
CA ALA A 28 3.10 13.43 -30.80
C ALA A 28 2.97 12.11 -30.03
N ILE A 29 2.50 12.17 -28.79
CA ILE A 29 2.12 10.97 -28.05
C ILE A 29 1.01 10.34 -28.87
N GLN A 30 1.33 9.23 -29.54
CA GLN A 30 0.36 8.48 -30.29
C GLN A 30 -0.62 7.91 -29.26
N SER A 31 -1.91 8.23 -29.38
CA SER A 31 -2.94 7.62 -28.56
C SER A 31 -2.97 6.14 -28.92
N ILE A 32 -2.29 5.32 -28.12
CA ILE A 32 -2.43 3.87 -28.19
C ILE A 32 -3.85 3.58 -27.71
N ASP A 33 -4.59 2.81 -28.48
CA ASP A 33 -5.81 2.20 -27.98
C ASP A 33 -5.39 1.20 -26.89
N LEU A 34 -5.42 1.68 -25.65
CA LEU A 34 -5.06 0.92 -24.46
C LEU A 34 -6.16 -0.10 -24.10
N SER A 35 -7.27 -0.17 -24.84
CA SER A 35 -8.33 -1.12 -24.52
C SER A 35 -7.87 -2.57 -24.72
N THR A 36 -7.51 -3.21 -23.62
CA THR A 36 -7.32 -4.66 -23.57
C THR A 36 -8.49 -5.25 -22.79
N SER A 37 -9.12 -6.31 -23.31
CA SER A 37 -10.10 -7.09 -22.55
C SER A 37 -9.44 -8.06 -21.56
N LEU A 38 -8.10 -8.00 -21.42
CA LEU A 38 -7.33 -8.89 -20.57
C LEU A 38 -7.45 -8.41 -19.12
N ARG A 39 -8.18 -9.17 -18.30
CA ARG A 39 -8.11 -9.04 -16.85
C ARG A 39 -6.89 -9.80 -16.35
N ALA A 40 -5.87 -9.08 -15.90
CA ALA A 40 -4.72 -9.69 -15.26
C ALA A 40 -5.10 -10.17 -13.85
N PRO A 41 -4.61 -11.33 -13.37
CA PRO A 41 -4.79 -11.74 -11.98
C PRO A 41 -4.01 -10.84 -11.01
N ALA A 42 -2.98 -10.15 -11.51
CA ALA A 42 -2.26 -9.10 -10.83
C ALA A 42 -1.69 -8.11 -11.85
N TYR A 43 -1.74 -6.82 -11.55
CA TYR A 43 -1.17 -5.76 -12.38
C TYR A 43 0.23 -5.40 -11.88
N PRO A 44 1.27 -5.42 -12.75
CA PRO A 44 2.62 -5.01 -12.36
C PRO A 44 2.67 -3.49 -12.16
N LEU A 45 3.19 -3.04 -11.01
CA LEU A 45 3.37 -1.62 -10.71
C LEU A 45 4.85 -1.26 -10.64
N VAL A 46 5.66 -2.06 -9.96
CA VAL A 46 7.12 -1.94 -9.95
C VAL A 46 7.69 -3.29 -10.36
N THR A 47 8.53 -3.30 -11.39
CA THR A 47 9.11 -4.52 -11.95
C THR A 47 10.59 -4.31 -12.28
N VAL A 48 11.40 -4.14 -11.23
CA VAL A 48 12.85 -3.98 -11.40
C VAL A 48 13.53 -5.35 -11.29
N ASP A 49 13.34 -6.04 -10.16
CA ASP A 49 13.88 -7.38 -9.91
C ASP A 49 12.99 -8.13 -8.90
N PRO A 50 13.26 -9.41 -8.58
CA PRO A 50 12.44 -10.18 -7.66
C PRO A 50 12.36 -9.64 -6.22
N TYR A 51 13.28 -8.79 -5.79
CA TYR A 51 13.25 -8.15 -4.48
C TYR A 51 12.53 -6.79 -4.51
N PHE A 52 12.78 -6.01 -5.56
CA PHE A 52 12.14 -4.72 -5.79
C PHE A 52 11.05 -4.86 -6.87
N SER A 53 9.97 -5.54 -6.48
CA SER A 53 8.76 -5.65 -7.28
C SER A 53 7.49 -5.42 -6.47
N ALA A 54 6.49 -4.80 -7.09
CA ALA A 54 5.24 -4.42 -6.46
C ALA A 54 4.06 -4.58 -7.43
N TRP A 55 2.94 -5.06 -6.90
CA TRP A 55 1.80 -5.56 -7.66
C TRP A 55 0.48 -5.11 -7.03
N SER A 56 -0.55 -4.94 -7.86
CA SER A 56 -1.95 -4.87 -7.43
C SER A 56 -2.63 -6.20 -7.74
N PHE A 57 -3.18 -6.86 -6.72
CA PHE A 57 -3.91 -8.14 -6.83
C PHE A 57 -5.43 -7.94 -6.90
N THR A 58 -5.88 -6.73 -7.22
CA THR A 58 -7.28 -6.31 -7.18
C THR A 58 -7.74 -5.71 -8.50
N ASP A 59 -9.06 -5.60 -8.65
CA ASP A 59 -9.65 -5.00 -9.84
C ASP A 59 -9.46 -3.49 -9.88
N ASN A 60 -9.66 -2.80 -8.74
CA ASN A 60 -9.28 -1.40 -8.62
C ASN A 60 -7.95 -1.26 -7.87
N LEU A 61 -7.12 -0.32 -8.32
CA LEU A 61 -5.80 -0.05 -7.77
C LEU A 61 -5.82 0.42 -6.29
N TYR A 62 -6.99 0.81 -5.78
CA TYR A 62 -7.22 1.31 -4.43
C TYR A 62 -8.01 0.36 -3.51
N ASP A 63 -8.27 -0.88 -3.94
CA ASP A 63 -9.06 -1.85 -3.16
C ASP A 63 -8.24 -2.60 -2.10
N ASP A 64 -6.92 -2.69 -2.26
CA ASP A 64 -6.00 -3.43 -1.37
C ASP A 64 -4.63 -2.70 -1.35
N PRO A 65 -3.79 -2.86 -0.31
CA PRO A 65 -2.46 -2.29 -0.32
C PRO A 65 -1.67 -2.84 -1.51
N VAL A 66 -0.76 -2.04 -2.04
CA VAL A 66 0.24 -2.55 -2.97
C VAL A 66 1.06 -3.64 -2.27
N ARG A 67 1.38 -4.72 -2.98
CA ARG A 67 2.05 -5.89 -2.42
C ARG A 67 3.30 -6.28 -3.19
N HIS A 68 4.30 -6.74 -2.48
CA HIS A 68 5.39 -7.53 -3.04
C HIS A 68 4.83 -8.84 -3.64
N TRP A 69 5.57 -9.49 -4.55
CA TRP A 69 5.11 -10.75 -5.16
C TRP A 69 4.85 -11.86 -4.14
N THR A 70 5.45 -11.77 -2.95
CA THR A 70 5.21 -12.70 -1.84
C THR A 70 3.92 -12.43 -1.06
N GLY A 71 3.13 -11.42 -1.46
CA GLY A 71 1.89 -11.02 -0.81
C GLY A 71 2.08 -10.09 0.40
N LYS A 72 3.32 -9.79 0.80
CA LYS A 72 3.60 -8.80 1.85
C LYS A 72 3.30 -7.39 1.38
N GLU A 73 2.79 -6.56 2.27
CA GLU A 73 2.41 -5.18 1.96
C GLU A 73 3.64 -4.32 1.71
N PHE A 74 3.61 -3.61 0.60
CA PHE A 74 4.52 -2.53 0.24
C PHE A 74 3.69 -1.26 0.25
N GLY A 75 3.57 -0.63 1.42
CA GLY A 75 2.72 0.55 1.60
C GLY A 75 2.99 1.59 0.51
N PHE A 76 2.01 1.84 -0.34
CA PHE A 76 2.05 2.83 -1.41
C PHE A 76 0.65 3.37 -1.63
N ILE A 77 0.43 4.62 -1.25
CA ILE A 77 -0.87 5.28 -1.33
C ILE A 77 -0.75 6.49 -2.25
N GLY A 78 -1.78 6.72 -3.07
CA GLY A 78 -1.92 7.89 -3.91
C GLY A 78 -3.31 8.50 -3.82
N ALA A 79 -3.36 9.82 -3.73
CA ALA A 79 -4.60 10.60 -3.68
C ALA A 79 -4.49 11.90 -4.48
N ILE A 80 -5.61 12.34 -5.03
CA ILE A 80 -5.75 13.61 -5.73
C ILE A 80 -6.77 14.47 -5.00
N ARG A 81 -6.47 15.76 -4.82
CA ARG A 81 -7.38 16.75 -4.24
C ARG A 81 -7.80 17.73 -5.33
N VAL A 82 -9.11 17.84 -5.55
CA VAL A 82 -9.73 18.65 -6.61
C VAL A 82 -10.73 19.58 -5.96
N ASP A 83 -10.49 20.89 -6.06
CA ASP A 83 -11.31 21.93 -5.43
C ASP A 83 -11.60 21.68 -3.94
N GLY A 84 -10.60 21.13 -3.23
CA GLY A 84 -10.70 20.82 -1.81
C GLY A 84 -11.24 19.44 -1.48
N LYS A 85 -11.74 18.67 -2.45
CA LYS A 85 -12.23 17.30 -2.24
C LYS A 85 -11.19 16.26 -2.67
N THR A 86 -10.92 15.29 -1.81
CA THR A 86 -9.89 14.26 -2.06
C THR A 86 -10.48 12.97 -2.59
N TYR A 87 -9.77 12.33 -3.52
CA TYR A 87 -10.08 11.04 -4.13
C TYR A 87 -8.84 10.14 -4.06
N ARG A 88 -8.95 8.95 -3.46
CA ARG A 88 -7.90 7.94 -3.41
C ARG A 88 -7.89 7.14 -4.71
N PHE A 89 -6.74 7.05 -5.38
CA PHE A 89 -6.61 6.33 -6.64
C PHE A 89 -5.61 5.16 -6.58
N LEU A 90 -4.79 5.08 -5.54
CA LEU A 90 -3.75 4.05 -5.38
C LEU A 90 -3.67 3.59 -3.93
N GLY A 91 -3.66 2.27 -3.74
CA GLY A 91 -3.53 1.59 -2.45
C GLY A 91 -4.71 1.83 -1.50
N THR A 92 -4.69 1.12 -0.38
CA THR A 92 -5.55 1.40 0.77
C THR A 92 -4.71 1.43 2.04
N GLU A 93 -5.13 2.24 3.01
CA GLU A 93 -4.59 2.12 4.35
C GLU A 93 -5.18 0.93 5.09
N ASN A 94 -4.41 0.36 6.02
CA ASN A 94 -4.95 -0.49 7.06
C ASN A 94 -5.78 0.35 8.01
N LEU A 95 -6.93 -0.15 8.46
CA LEU A 95 -7.77 0.59 9.39
C LEU A 95 -7.01 0.88 10.69
N PRO A 96 -7.08 2.11 11.23
CA PRO A 96 -6.45 2.43 12.49
C PRO A 96 -7.25 1.83 13.63
N LEU A 97 -6.83 0.66 14.11
CA LEU A 97 -7.58 -0.14 15.06
C LEU A 97 -6.88 -0.19 16.42
N ILE A 98 -7.62 0.13 17.49
CA ILE A 98 -7.19 -0.09 18.88
C ILE A 98 -7.87 -1.37 19.40
N PRO A 99 -7.12 -2.30 20.01
CA PRO A 99 -7.72 -3.50 20.60
C PRO A 99 -8.63 -3.13 21.78
N LEU A 100 -9.90 -3.52 21.69
CA LEU A 100 -10.80 -3.66 22.84
C LEU A 100 -10.52 -4.97 23.57
N ILE A 101 -10.35 -6.04 22.78
CA ILE A 101 -9.72 -7.29 23.20
C ILE A 101 -8.79 -7.77 22.08
N PRO A 102 -7.50 -8.01 22.35
CA PRO A 102 -6.53 -8.35 21.31
C PRO A 102 -6.68 -9.78 20.80
N THR A 103 -6.12 -10.04 19.61
CA THR A 103 -5.86 -11.41 19.12
C THR A 103 -4.50 -11.89 19.64
N SER A 104 -4.17 -13.17 19.42
CA SER A 104 -2.87 -13.75 19.79
C SER A 104 -1.69 -13.12 19.04
N ALA A 105 -1.95 -12.41 17.93
CA ALA A 105 -0.94 -11.67 17.19
C ALA A 105 -0.46 -10.40 17.91
N GLN A 106 -1.30 -9.79 18.77
CA GLN A 106 -0.88 -8.64 19.58
C GLN A 106 -0.37 -9.08 20.95
N GLU A 107 -1.12 -9.95 21.64
CA GLU A 107 -0.71 -10.49 22.94
C GLU A 107 -1.39 -11.82 23.24
N LYS A 108 -0.76 -12.63 24.09
CA LYS A 108 -1.36 -13.87 24.59
C LYS A 108 -2.52 -13.53 25.53
N TRP A 109 -3.72 -14.01 25.18
CA TRP A 109 -4.92 -13.81 25.98
C TRP A 109 -5.50 -15.15 26.48
N GLU A 110 -6.18 -15.11 27.61
CA GLU A 110 -6.76 -16.30 28.25
C GLU A 110 -8.25 -16.48 27.91
N ALA A 111 -8.68 -17.73 27.82
CA ALA A 111 -10.08 -18.13 27.74
C ALA A 111 -10.34 -19.46 28.43
N VAL A 112 -11.62 -19.77 28.61
CA VAL A 112 -12.05 -21.13 28.90
C VAL A 112 -12.36 -21.88 27.62
N TYR A 113 -12.15 -23.19 27.60
CA TYR A 113 -12.44 -24.03 26.45
C TYR A 113 -12.81 -25.47 26.84
N THR A 114 -13.49 -26.16 25.94
CA THR A 114 -13.77 -27.60 25.99
C THR A 114 -13.63 -28.22 24.61
N PHE A 115 -13.34 -29.52 24.57
CA PHE A 115 -13.37 -30.35 23.36
C PHE A 115 -14.60 -31.25 23.29
N ASN A 116 -15.42 -31.23 24.33
CA ASN A 116 -16.68 -31.95 24.38
C ASN A 116 -17.82 -30.96 24.14
N GLU A 117 -18.82 -31.43 23.39
CA GLU A 117 -20.04 -30.66 23.13
C GLU A 117 -20.63 -30.08 24.43
N PRO A 118 -20.95 -28.77 24.47
CA PRO A 118 -21.55 -28.14 25.63
C PRO A 118 -22.87 -28.81 26.00
N VAL A 119 -23.13 -28.95 27.31
CA VAL A 119 -24.34 -29.58 27.84
C VAL A 119 -25.65 -28.83 27.54
N SER A 120 -25.55 -27.64 26.95
CA SER A 120 -26.67 -26.76 26.65
C SER A 120 -26.37 -25.90 25.44
N GLU A 121 -27.39 -25.68 24.59
CA GLU A 121 -27.31 -24.80 23.43
C GLU A 121 -27.08 -23.33 23.79
N ASN A 122 -27.33 -22.93 25.04
CA ASN A 122 -27.12 -21.56 25.53
C ASN A 122 -25.66 -21.25 25.95
N TRP A 123 -24.69 -22.09 25.60
CA TRP A 123 -23.28 -21.95 26.00
C TRP A 123 -22.62 -20.62 25.58
N THR A 124 -23.19 -19.95 24.58
CA THR A 124 -22.74 -18.66 24.05
C THR A 124 -23.22 -17.45 24.88
N ALA A 125 -24.17 -17.66 25.82
CA ALA A 125 -24.72 -16.61 26.66
C ALA A 125 -23.76 -16.23 27.80
N LEU A 126 -23.84 -14.99 28.30
CA LEU A 126 -22.95 -14.48 29.36
C LEU A 126 -23.06 -15.28 30.67
N GLU A 127 -24.27 -15.71 31.01
CA GLU A 127 -24.61 -16.39 32.26
C GLU A 127 -24.36 -17.91 32.23
N PHE A 128 -23.85 -18.46 31.12
CA PHE A 128 -23.55 -19.88 31.04
C PHE A 128 -22.41 -20.26 32.01
N ASP A 129 -22.64 -21.35 32.76
CA ASP A 129 -21.69 -21.93 33.71
C ASP A 129 -20.65 -22.78 32.97
N ASP A 130 -19.47 -22.21 32.79
CA ASP A 130 -18.29 -22.84 32.20
C ASP A 130 -17.26 -23.30 33.26
N THR A 131 -17.64 -23.42 34.53
CA THR A 131 -16.70 -23.73 35.62
C THR A 131 -15.99 -25.09 35.45
N THR A 132 -16.59 -26.01 34.69
CA THR A 132 -16.02 -27.33 34.37
C THR A 132 -15.09 -27.31 33.16
N TRP A 133 -15.04 -26.21 32.41
CA TRP A 133 -14.20 -26.08 31.22
C TRP A 133 -12.74 -25.82 31.62
N LYS A 134 -11.83 -26.16 30.72
CA LYS A 134 -10.40 -25.93 30.92
C LYS A 134 -10.08 -24.46 30.69
N LYS A 135 -8.97 -23.98 31.25
CA LYS A 135 -8.40 -22.67 30.92
C LYS A 135 -7.21 -22.84 29.99
N GLY A 136 -7.06 -21.94 29.02
CA GLY A 136 -5.97 -21.96 28.06
C GLY A 136 -5.68 -20.57 27.50
N GLN A 137 -4.50 -20.43 26.91
CA GLN A 137 -4.08 -19.21 26.22
C GLN A 137 -4.24 -19.38 24.70
N ALA A 138 -4.67 -18.32 24.04
CA ALA A 138 -4.74 -18.26 22.59
C ALA A 138 -3.35 -18.08 21.93
N ALA A 139 -3.16 -18.47 20.68
CA ALA A 139 -4.16 -19.14 19.83
C ALA A 139 -4.38 -20.61 20.22
N PHE A 140 -5.53 -21.14 19.80
CA PHE A 140 -5.88 -22.55 19.95
C PHE A 140 -5.72 -23.23 18.60
N GLY A 141 -4.98 -24.34 18.53
CA GLY A 141 -4.79 -25.00 17.25
C GLY A 141 -3.84 -26.18 17.24
N THR A 142 -3.53 -26.67 16.04
CA THR A 142 -2.60 -27.76 15.80
C THR A 142 -1.13 -27.30 15.84
N LYS A 143 -0.20 -28.24 15.88
CA LYS A 143 1.24 -27.93 15.85
C LYS A 143 1.60 -27.14 14.60
N ASN A 144 2.46 -26.14 14.76
CA ASN A 144 2.94 -25.19 13.74
C ASN A 144 1.98 -24.04 13.37
N GLU A 145 0.80 -23.95 14.00
CA GLU A 145 -0.06 -22.78 13.81
C GLU A 145 0.55 -21.47 14.34
N PRO A 146 0.27 -20.32 13.70
CA PRO A 146 0.78 -19.03 14.13
C PRO A 146 0.36 -18.71 15.57
N ASN A 147 1.31 -18.22 16.39
CA ASN A 147 1.06 -17.80 17.76
C ASN A 147 0.35 -18.86 18.61
N LEU A 148 0.57 -20.15 18.34
CA LEU A 148 -0.02 -21.26 19.10
C LEU A 148 0.38 -21.18 20.59
N SER A 149 -0.60 -21.36 21.48
CA SER A 149 -0.37 -21.54 22.92
C SER A 149 -1.13 -22.72 23.51
N THR A 150 -2.34 -23.02 23.04
CA THR A 150 -3.12 -24.18 23.49
C THR A 150 -3.30 -25.16 22.36
N LEU A 151 -2.81 -26.39 22.55
CA LEU A 151 -2.92 -27.46 21.57
C LEU A 151 -4.35 -27.98 21.48
N TRP A 152 -4.88 -28.05 20.26
CA TRP A 152 -6.17 -28.63 19.90
C TRP A 152 -5.95 -29.64 18.76
N GLU A 153 -6.14 -30.92 19.07
CA GLU A 153 -5.93 -32.06 18.15
C GLU A 153 -7.20 -32.95 18.05
N THR A 154 -8.35 -32.46 18.51
CA THR A 154 -9.66 -33.14 18.42
C THR A 154 -10.50 -32.55 17.29
N SER A 155 -11.64 -33.16 16.98
CA SER A 155 -12.54 -32.64 15.94
C SER A 155 -13.18 -31.31 16.31
N ASP A 156 -13.43 -31.06 17.58
CA ASP A 156 -14.16 -29.86 18.00
C ASP A 156 -13.47 -29.13 19.15
N ILE A 157 -13.62 -27.81 19.13
CA ILE A 157 -13.30 -26.92 20.25
C ILE A 157 -14.41 -25.89 20.41
N TRP A 158 -14.79 -25.64 21.66
CA TRP A 158 -15.59 -24.49 22.06
C TRP A 158 -14.73 -23.60 22.96
N VAL A 159 -14.67 -22.31 22.65
CA VAL A 159 -13.87 -21.31 23.38
C VAL A 159 -14.80 -20.20 23.84
N ARG A 160 -14.68 -19.78 25.11
CA ARG A 160 -15.37 -18.58 25.63
C ARG A 160 -14.38 -17.65 26.28
N ARG A 161 -14.45 -16.36 25.91
CA ARG A 161 -13.68 -15.28 26.52
C ARG A 161 -14.64 -14.27 27.11
N ILE A 162 -14.59 -14.14 28.44
CA ILE A 162 -15.25 -13.06 29.16
C ILE A 162 -14.34 -11.84 29.13
N PHE A 163 -14.90 -10.67 28.86
CA PHE A 163 -14.16 -9.41 28.86
C PHE A 163 -15.02 -8.27 29.41
N ASN A 164 -14.36 -7.20 29.85
CA ASN A 164 -15.01 -5.99 30.31
C ASN A 164 -14.78 -4.85 29.32
N LEU A 165 -15.83 -4.06 29.07
CA LEU A 165 -15.75 -2.82 28.33
C LEU A 165 -15.82 -1.63 29.30
N GLU A 166 -14.96 -0.64 29.11
CA GLU A 166 -14.90 0.56 29.95
C GLU A 166 -16.07 1.53 29.68
N GLU A 167 -16.64 1.46 28.48
CA GLU A 167 -17.72 2.31 28.02
C GLU A 167 -18.67 1.59 27.05
N ASP A 168 -19.77 2.28 26.69
CA ASP A 168 -20.70 1.83 25.65
C ASP A 168 -20.10 2.11 24.27
N LEU A 169 -20.30 1.20 23.31
CA LEU A 169 -19.72 1.27 21.97
C LEU A 169 -20.74 1.64 20.88
N LYS A 170 -21.97 2.02 21.26
CA LYS A 170 -23.08 2.25 20.32
C LYS A 170 -22.74 3.21 19.17
N ASP A 171 -21.99 4.28 19.44
CA ASP A 171 -21.63 5.30 18.44
C ASP A 171 -20.23 5.09 17.83
N LYS A 172 -19.61 3.93 18.07
CA LYS A 172 -18.26 3.59 17.62
C LYS A 172 -18.32 2.57 16.48
N SER A 173 -17.34 2.66 15.58
CA SER A 173 -17.07 1.59 14.60
C SER A 173 -16.22 0.52 15.26
N VAL A 174 -16.81 -0.67 15.41
CA VAL A 174 -16.18 -1.82 16.07
C VAL A 174 -16.01 -2.94 15.05
N TYR A 175 -14.81 -3.50 15.02
CA TYR A 175 -14.43 -4.57 14.11
C TYR A 175 -14.08 -5.84 14.88
N LEU A 176 -14.60 -6.96 14.40
CA LEU A 176 -14.16 -8.30 14.77
C LEU A 176 -12.97 -8.68 13.89
N ASN A 177 -11.86 -9.06 14.51
CA ASN A 177 -10.77 -9.76 13.83
C ASN A 177 -10.81 -11.23 14.24
N TYR A 178 -10.86 -12.15 13.28
CA TYR A 178 -10.84 -13.58 13.57
C TYR A 178 -10.04 -14.37 12.54
N SER A 179 -9.53 -15.51 13.00
CA SER A 179 -8.83 -16.49 12.17
C SER A 179 -9.29 -17.89 12.55
N HIS A 180 -9.48 -18.74 11.54
CA HIS A 180 -9.88 -20.12 11.75
C HIS A 180 -9.38 -21.05 10.64
N ASP A 181 -9.33 -22.34 10.96
CA ASP A 181 -9.18 -23.43 10.01
C ASP A 181 -10.39 -24.36 10.14
N ASP A 182 -11.00 -24.72 9.01
CA ASP A 182 -12.28 -25.43 8.84
C ASP A 182 -13.58 -24.70 9.28
N ILE A 183 -14.54 -25.39 9.91
CA ILE A 183 -15.91 -24.90 10.07
C ILE A 183 -16.00 -24.07 11.33
N PHE A 184 -16.27 -22.77 11.20
CA PHE A 184 -16.19 -21.82 12.30
C PHE A 184 -17.48 -21.02 12.50
N GLU A 185 -17.89 -20.95 13.76
CA GLU A 185 -18.98 -20.10 14.23
C GLU A 185 -18.49 -19.20 15.37
N LEU A 186 -18.86 -17.92 15.34
CA LEU A 186 -18.53 -16.98 16.41
C LEU A 186 -19.76 -16.19 16.86
N TYR A 187 -19.83 -15.99 18.16
CA TYR A 187 -20.95 -15.40 18.87
C TYR A 187 -20.48 -14.28 19.81
N ILE A 188 -21.26 -13.22 19.91
CA ILE A 188 -21.07 -12.14 20.87
C ILE A 188 -22.35 -11.99 21.67
N ASN A 189 -22.25 -12.10 23.00
CA ASN A 189 -23.39 -12.04 23.92
C ASN A 189 -24.58 -12.93 23.48
N GLY A 190 -24.28 -14.15 23.02
CA GLY A 190 -25.26 -15.12 22.54
C GLY A 190 -25.77 -14.91 21.11
N LYS A 191 -25.43 -13.81 20.43
CA LYS A 191 -25.79 -13.56 19.04
C LYS A 191 -24.73 -14.10 18.09
N LYS A 192 -25.13 -14.90 17.09
CA LYS A 192 -24.22 -15.38 16.05
C LYS A 192 -23.80 -14.23 15.13
N VAL A 193 -22.51 -14.10 14.89
CA VAL A 193 -21.87 -13.03 14.09
C VAL A 193 -21.21 -13.59 12.85
N VAL A 194 -20.60 -14.77 12.96
CA VAL A 194 -19.85 -15.43 11.88
C VAL A 194 -20.30 -16.88 11.76
N ASP A 195 -20.39 -17.36 10.52
CA ASP A 195 -20.64 -18.75 10.13
C ASP A 195 -19.99 -18.95 8.75
N THR A 196 -18.87 -19.67 8.69
CA THR A 196 -18.03 -19.71 7.48
C THR A 196 -18.19 -20.96 6.62
N GLY A 197 -18.87 -21.99 7.13
CA GLY A 197 -18.83 -23.33 6.51
C GLY A 197 -17.38 -23.86 6.39
N TYR A 198 -17.14 -24.82 5.50
CA TYR A 198 -15.82 -25.43 5.34
C TYR A 198 -14.85 -24.51 4.58
N SER A 199 -14.03 -23.75 5.31
CA SER A 199 -13.02 -22.85 4.76
C SER A 199 -11.92 -22.56 5.79
N TRP A 200 -10.79 -22.00 5.37
CA TRP A 200 -9.79 -21.47 6.29
C TRP A 200 -9.52 -20.01 5.94
N LYS A 201 -9.46 -19.15 6.95
CA LYS A 201 -9.22 -17.73 6.78
C LYS A 201 -8.40 -17.21 7.93
N TYR A 202 -7.40 -16.38 7.62
CA TYR A 202 -6.56 -15.71 8.61
C TYR A 202 -6.78 -14.21 8.54
N ASN A 203 -6.77 -13.55 9.71
CA ASN A 203 -6.83 -12.11 9.89
C ASN A 203 -8.05 -11.46 9.20
N VAL A 204 -9.22 -12.10 9.26
CA VAL A 204 -10.45 -11.55 8.68
C VAL A 204 -10.94 -10.40 9.55
N LEU A 205 -11.09 -9.22 8.95
CA LEU A 205 -11.66 -8.06 9.60
C LEU A 205 -13.10 -7.83 9.15
N LEU A 206 -14.03 -7.83 10.10
CA LEU A 206 -15.47 -7.66 9.88
C LEU A 206 -16.01 -6.53 10.75
N GLU A 207 -16.62 -5.50 10.16
CA GLU A 207 -17.35 -4.49 10.95
C GLU A 207 -18.57 -5.15 11.60
N LEU A 208 -18.73 -4.96 12.91
CA LEU A 208 -19.85 -5.55 13.63
C LEU A 208 -21.16 -4.92 13.18
N PRO A 209 -22.17 -5.73 12.80
CA PRO A 209 -23.52 -5.23 12.54
C PRO A 209 -24.08 -4.48 13.76
N ASP A 210 -24.88 -3.44 13.53
CA ASP A 210 -25.50 -2.66 14.61
C ASP A 210 -26.30 -3.53 15.59
N GLU A 211 -26.92 -4.58 15.07
CA GLU A 211 -27.70 -5.53 15.85
C GLU A 211 -26.86 -6.38 16.83
N VAL A 212 -25.55 -6.50 16.59
CA VAL A 212 -24.58 -7.15 17.49
C VAL A 212 -23.94 -6.11 18.39
N LYS A 213 -23.55 -4.95 17.85
CA LYS A 213 -22.98 -3.83 18.65
C LYS A 213 -23.91 -3.41 19.78
N THR A 214 -25.22 -3.37 19.54
CA THR A 214 -26.24 -3.06 20.57
C THR A 214 -26.32 -4.08 21.72
N THR A 215 -25.74 -5.26 21.56
CA THR A 215 -25.64 -6.24 22.65
C THR A 215 -24.43 -5.99 23.55
N LEU A 216 -23.40 -5.29 23.06
CA LEU A 216 -22.21 -4.93 23.82
C LEU A 216 -22.56 -3.83 24.81
N LYS A 217 -22.19 -4.01 26.08
CA LYS A 217 -22.51 -3.07 27.15
C LYS A 217 -21.27 -2.73 27.94
N LYS A 218 -21.24 -1.54 28.54
CA LYS A 218 -20.27 -1.23 29.58
C LYS A 218 -20.28 -2.33 30.66
N GLY A 219 -19.09 -2.79 31.05
CA GLY A 219 -18.92 -3.92 31.96
C GLY A 219 -18.80 -5.25 31.22
N LYS A 220 -19.34 -6.32 31.81
CA LYS A 220 -19.07 -7.71 31.42
C LYS A 220 -19.78 -8.11 30.13
N ASN A 221 -19.04 -8.72 29.21
CA ASN A 221 -19.51 -9.28 27.95
C ASN A 221 -18.85 -10.65 27.70
N VAL A 222 -19.38 -11.39 26.73
CA VAL A 222 -18.81 -12.67 26.27
C VAL A 222 -18.65 -12.67 24.75
N ILE A 223 -17.50 -13.16 24.30
CA ILE A 223 -17.29 -13.61 22.93
C ILE A 223 -16.98 -15.11 22.98
N ALA A 224 -17.59 -15.88 22.09
CA ALA A 224 -17.54 -17.33 22.12
C ALA A 224 -17.43 -17.88 20.70
N ALA A 225 -16.68 -18.95 20.52
CA ALA A 225 -16.51 -19.57 19.21
C ALA A 225 -16.58 -21.09 19.30
N HIS A 226 -17.17 -21.71 18.27
CA HIS A 226 -17.08 -23.14 18.01
C HIS A 226 -16.31 -23.32 16.70
N CYS A 227 -15.39 -24.26 16.70
CA CYS A 227 -14.70 -24.66 15.48
C CYS A 227 -14.70 -26.19 15.37
N HIS A 228 -15.07 -26.68 14.20
CA HIS A 228 -15.06 -28.09 13.85
C HIS A 228 -14.00 -28.35 12.77
N ASN A 229 -12.91 -28.98 13.20
CA ASN A 229 -11.83 -29.48 12.36
C ASN A 229 -12.22 -30.84 11.76
N ARG A 230 -12.25 -30.92 10.44
CA ARG A 230 -12.47 -32.17 9.69
C ARG A 230 -11.18 -32.95 9.54
N THR A 231 -10.15 -32.33 8.96
CA THR A 231 -8.88 -32.99 8.63
C THR A 231 -7.76 -31.97 8.50
N GLY A 232 -6.58 -32.28 9.04
CA GLY A 232 -5.40 -31.45 8.84
C GLY A 232 -5.21 -30.45 9.98
N GLY A 233 -4.99 -29.18 9.62
CA GLY A 233 -4.79 -28.10 10.56
C GLY A 233 -6.08 -27.76 11.32
N GLY A 234 -5.93 -27.13 12.47
CA GLY A 234 -7.04 -26.60 13.25
C GLY A 234 -6.59 -25.29 13.88
N TYR A 235 -7.38 -24.23 13.73
CA TYR A 235 -7.03 -22.92 14.27
C TYR A 235 -8.25 -22.15 14.75
N VAL A 236 -8.10 -21.45 15.88
CA VAL A 236 -9.06 -20.48 16.43
C VAL A 236 -8.31 -19.36 17.12
N ASP A 237 -8.52 -18.14 16.64
CA ASP A 237 -8.13 -16.90 17.30
C ASP A 237 -9.10 -15.77 16.94
N PHE A 238 -9.35 -14.85 17.87
CA PHE A 238 -10.27 -13.74 17.66
C PHE A 238 -10.06 -12.58 18.66
N GLY A 239 -10.46 -11.39 18.24
CA GLY A 239 -10.38 -10.16 19.01
C GLY A 239 -11.35 -9.10 18.48
N LEU A 240 -11.57 -8.05 19.27
CA LEU A 240 -12.43 -6.92 18.93
C LEU A 240 -11.61 -5.65 18.98
N PHE A 241 -11.87 -4.77 18.03
CA PHE A 241 -11.11 -3.54 17.84
C PHE A 241 -12.04 -2.38 17.61
N GLU A 242 -11.69 -1.22 18.13
CA GLU A 242 -12.33 0.04 17.82
C GLU A 242 -11.51 0.79 16.76
N LYS A 243 -12.19 1.39 15.79
CA LYS A 243 -11.54 2.29 14.84
C LYS A 243 -11.27 3.65 15.47
N GLU A 244 -10.03 4.12 15.38
CA GLU A 244 -9.63 5.46 15.81
C GLU A 244 -10.16 6.51 14.83
N THR A 245 -11.15 7.28 15.25
CA THR A 245 -11.79 8.30 14.42
C THR A 245 -10.92 9.53 14.17
N GLN A 246 -9.91 9.76 15.02
CA GLN A 246 -8.96 10.87 14.90
C GLN A 246 -7.90 10.62 13.80
N LYS A 247 -7.75 9.38 13.35
CA LYS A 247 -6.78 8.98 12.34
C LYS A 247 -7.44 9.07 10.96
N GLU A 248 -7.11 10.12 10.22
CA GLU A 248 -7.72 10.41 8.93
C GLU A 248 -7.20 9.51 7.80
N SER A 249 -8.12 9.17 6.90
CA SER A 249 -7.90 8.30 5.75
C SER A 249 -8.50 8.94 4.49
N PHE A 250 -8.01 8.54 3.31
CA PHE A 250 -8.62 8.98 2.06
C PHE A 250 -9.85 8.13 1.75
N VAL A 251 -10.98 8.47 2.39
CA VAL A 251 -12.20 7.63 2.39
C VAL A 251 -12.98 7.62 1.08
N THR A 252 -12.80 8.63 0.22
CA THR A 252 -13.48 8.69 -1.08
C THR A 252 -12.57 8.09 -2.13
N ALA A 253 -12.95 6.98 -2.75
CA ALA A 253 -12.22 6.43 -3.89
C ALA A 253 -12.48 7.27 -5.16
N ALA A 254 -11.47 7.38 -6.02
CA ALA A 254 -11.66 7.76 -7.42
C ALA A 254 -12.44 6.67 -8.16
N VAL A 255 -13.00 6.99 -9.33
CA VAL A 255 -13.66 5.98 -10.17
C VAL A 255 -12.65 5.48 -11.21
N GLN A 256 -12.13 4.27 -11.04
CA GLN A 256 -11.25 3.66 -12.05
C GLN A 256 -12.04 3.35 -13.33
N LYS A 257 -11.59 3.90 -14.46
CA LYS A 257 -12.21 3.73 -15.78
C LYS A 257 -11.57 2.60 -16.58
N SER A 258 -10.26 2.43 -16.46
CA SER A 258 -9.51 1.39 -17.18
C SER A 258 -8.19 1.06 -16.48
N ALA A 259 -7.71 -0.16 -16.74
CA ALA A 259 -6.38 -0.64 -16.41
C ALA A 259 -5.83 -1.42 -17.62
N SER A 260 -4.60 -1.12 -18.04
CA SER A 260 -4.01 -1.70 -19.26
C SER A 260 -2.53 -1.99 -19.06
N VAL A 261 -2.10 -3.20 -19.43
CA VAL A 261 -0.71 -3.65 -19.28
C VAL A 261 -0.05 -3.72 -20.65
N LEU A 262 1.07 -3.02 -20.80
CA LEU A 262 1.99 -3.06 -21.93
C LEU A 262 3.34 -3.68 -21.49
N PRO A 263 4.25 -4.05 -22.41
CA PRO A 263 5.48 -4.76 -22.06
C PRO A 263 6.36 -4.09 -20.99
N THR A 264 6.40 -2.76 -20.96
CA THR A 264 7.23 -1.97 -20.03
C THR A 264 6.41 -1.01 -19.18
N GLN A 265 5.08 -1.03 -19.30
CA GLN A 265 4.22 -0.02 -18.70
C GLN A 265 2.87 -0.57 -18.26
N THR A 266 2.35 -0.03 -17.15
CA THR A 266 0.97 -0.26 -16.72
C THR A 266 0.25 1.08 -16.62
N PHE A 267 -0.89 1.19 -17.29
CA PHE A 267 -1.71 2.39 -17.38
C PHE A 267 -2.99 2.22 -16.58
N TYR A 268 -3.34 3.25 -15.82
CA TYR A 268 -4.64 3.42 -15.19
C TYR A 268 -5.24 4.76 -15.58
N THR A 269 -6.56 4.79 -15.75
CA THR A 269 -7.32 6.02 -15.93
C THR A 269 -8.39 6.10 -14.87
N PHE A 270 -8.50 7.26 -14.22
CA PHE A 270 -9.45 7.52 -13.15
C PHE A 270 -10.25 8.79 -13.45
N GLU A 271 -11.51 8.77 -13.04
CA GLU A 271 -12.36 9.95 -12.91
C GLU A 271 -12.38 10.38 -11.44
N CYS A 272 -11.99 11.62 -11.17
CA CYS A 272 -11.73 12.16 -9.83
C CYS A 272 -12.58 13.43 -9.60
N GLY A 273 -13.91 13.29 -9.65
CA GLY A 273 -14.80 14.44 -9.75
C GLY A 273 -14.73 15.02 -11.17
N PRO A 274 -14.48 16.33 -11.35
CA PRO A 274 -14.47 16.98 -12.67
C PRO A 274 -13.11 16.92 -13.41
N VAL A 275 -12.25 15.97 -13.04
CA VAL A 275 -10.93 15.80 -13.67
C VAL A 275 -10.65 14.33 -13.95
N GLU A 276 -9.96 14.09 -15.05
CA GLU A 276 -9.38 12.81 -15.41
C GLU A 276 -7.93 12.75 -14.95
N LEU A 277 -7.55 11.65 -14.31
CA LEU A 277 -6.18 11.31 -13.92
C LEU A 277 -5.73 10.07 -14.69
N GLU A 278 -4.62 10.17 -15.42
CA GLU A 278 -3.88 9.00 -15.90
C GLU A 278 -2.67 8.75 -14.98
N LEU A 279 -2.49 7.50 -14.58
CA LEU A 279 -1.35 7.03 -13.80
C LEU A 279 -0.61 5.95 -14.59
N ILE A 280 0.70 6.12 -14.76
CA ILE A 280 1.52 5.28 -15.63
C ILE A 280 2.74 4.82 -14.84
N PHE A 281 2.83 3.51 -14.64
CA PHE A 281 4.02 2.86 -14.11
C PHE A 281 4.92 2.45 -15.27
N SER A 282 6.20 2.82 -15.26
CA SER A 282 7.13 2.53 -16.37
C SER A 282 8.44 1.92 -15.87
N ALA A 283 8.76 0.72 -16.36
CA ALA A 283 10.01 0.03 -16.14
C ALA A 283 10.85 0.04 -17.43
N PRO A 284 12.03 0.69 -17.46
CA PRO A 284 12.81 0.87 -18.68
C PRO A 284 13.63 -0.39 -19.07
N LEU A 285 12.95 -1.53 -19.23
CA LEU A 285 13.56 -2.84 -19.50
C LEU A 285 13.91 -3.02 -21.00
N PHE A 286 14.77 -2.15 -21.53
CA PHE A 286 15.21 -2.18 -22.92
C PHE A 286 16.43 -3.09 -23.09
N LEU A 287 16.25 -4.24 -23.74
CA LEU A 287 17.28 -5.29 -23.86
C LEU A 287 18.52 -4.87 -24.68
N ASP A 288 18.42 -3.82 -25.48
CA ASP A 288 19.50 -3.25 -26.29
C ASP A 288 20.34 -2.19 -25.56
N ASP A 289 19.93 -1.79 -24.34
CA ASP A 289 20.65 -0.86 -23.48
C ASP A 289 20.75 -1.43 -22.05
N LEU A 290 21.87 -2.10 -21.75
CA LEU A 290 22.10 -2.73 -20.45
C LEU A 290 22.24 -1.72 -19.31
N ASP A 291 22.71 -0.50 -19.58
CA ASP A 291 22.83 0.54 -18.56
C ASP A 291 21.45 1.02 -18.14
N LEU A 292 20.54 1.18 -19.11
CA LEU A 292 19.15 1.53 -18.86
C LEU A 292 18.36 0.38 -18.22
N MET A 293 18.51 -0.85 -18.73
CA MET A 293 17.84 -2.05 -18.23
C MET A 293 18.22 -2.38 -16.78
N SER A 294 19.50 -2.22 -16.44
CA SER A 294 20.00 -2.53 -15.10
C SER A 294 19.69 -1.45 -14.08
N ARG A 295 19.28 -0.25 -14.48
CA ARG A 295 19.03 0.85 -13.55
C ARG A 295 17.88 0.46 -12.60
N PRO A 296 18.07 0.54 -11.27
CA PRO A 296 17.10 0.00 -10.34
C PRO A 296 16.00 1.02 -10.02
N VAL A 297 15.34 1.53 -11.07
CA VAL A 297 14.38 2.64 -10.98
C VAL A 297 13.13 2.33 -11.81
N ASN A 298 11.97 2.54 -11.19
CA ASN A 298 10.66 2.58 -11.84
C ASN A 298 10.08 4.00 -11.78
N TYR A 299 9.41 4.42 -12.84
CA TYR A 299 8.81 5.75 -12.94
C TYR A 299 7.31 5.66 -12.72
N VAL A 300 6.78 6.54 -11.88
CA VAL A 300 5.35 6.71 -11.67
C VAL A 300 4.97 8.09 -12.20
N THR A 301 4.49 8.13 -13.44
CA THR A 301 4.03 9.34 -14.10
C THR A 301 2.55 9.54 -13.82
N TYR A 302 2.16 10.76 -13.50
CA TYR A 302 0.76 11.14 -13.38
C TYR A 302 0.48 12.32 -14.30
N ARG A 303 -0.69 12.33 -14.94
CA ARG A 303 -1.17 13.47 -15.70
C ARG A 303 -2.64 13.73 -15.49
N VAL A 304 -3.00 15.00 -15.38
CA VAL A 304 -4.34 15.45 -15.01
C VAL A 304 -4.86 16.45 -16.02
N ARG A 305 -6.14 16.35 -16.38
CA ARG A 305 -6.89 17.36 -17.14
C ARG A 305 -8.32 17.49 -16.62
N SER A 306 -8.94 18.66 -16.80
CA SER A 306 -10.38 18.85 -16.61
C SER A 306 -11.16 18.06 -17.67
N ASP A 307 -12.27 17.44 -17.26
CA ASP A 307 -13.21 16.74 -18.14
C ASP A 307 -14.50 17.54 -18.42
N ASP A 308 -14.72 18.66 -17.72
CA ASP A 308 -15.94 19.47 -17.76
C ASP A 308 -15.78 20.84 -18.46
N ASN A 309 -14.58 21.12 -18.99
CA ASN A 309 -14.15 22.39 -19.59
C ASN A 309 -13.99 23.59 -18.63
N ASN A 310 -14.08 23.37 -17.32
CA ASN A 310 -13.74 24.37 -16.32
C ASN A 310 -12.26 24.24 -15.91
N SER A 311 -11.82 25.17 -15.05
CA SER A 311 -10.51 25.11 -14.44
C SER A 311 -10.66 24.71 -12.98
N HIS A 312 -9.88 23.73 -12.54
CA HIS A 312 -9.93 23.19 -11.17
C HIS A 312 -8.59 23.34 -10.45
N SER A 313 -8.64 23.62 -9.15
CA SER A 313 -7.45 23.58 -8.31
C SER A 313 -7.10 22.12 -8.01
N VAL A 314 -5.91 21.67 -8.40
CA VAL A 314 -5.50 20.27 -8.30
C VAL A 314 -4.21 20.12 -7.51
N GLN A 315 -4.22 19.23 -6.52
CA GLN A 315 -3.02 18.75 -5.83
C GLN A 315 -2.93 17.22 -5.91
N ILE A 316 -1.71 16.69 -6.04
CA ILE A 316 -1.41 15.27 -6.06
C ILE A 316 -0.63 14.89 -4.82
N TYR A 317 -0.89 13.68 -4.31
CA TYR A 317 -0.23 13.10 -3.16
C TYR A 317 0.21 11.66 -3.45
N PHE A 318 1.41 11.32 -2.98
CA PHE A 318 1.91 9.96 -2.90
C PHE A 318 2.60 9.75 -1.54
N GLU A 319 2.49 8.56 -0.99
CA GLU A 319 3.35 8.11 0.12
C GLU A 319 3.81 6.68 -0.07
N THR A 320 4.99 6.37 0.45
CA THR A 320 5.46 5.01 0.66
C THR A 320 5.87 4.78 2.12
N THR A 321 5.97 3.53 2.55
CA THR A 321 6.43 3.15 3.90
C THR A 321 7.83 2.49 3.86
N PRO A 322 8.51 2.30 5.01
CA PRO A 322 9.77 1.55 5.06
C PRO A 322 9.62 0.05 4.77
N GLN A 323 8.39 -0.46 4.59
CA GLN A 323 8.12 -1.85 4.20
C GLN A 323 8.81 -2.21 2.87
N TRP A 324 9.08 -1.21 2.03
CA TRP A 324 9.86 -1.35 0.80
C TRP A 324 11.34 -1.71 1.03
N ALA A 325 11.85 -1.64 2.26
CA ALA A 325 13.26 -1.85 2.57
C ALA A 325 13.53 -2.77 3.76
N VAL A 326 12.56 -3.61 4.13
CA VAL A 326 12.70 -4.60 5.19
C VAL A 326 12.21 -5.97 4.72
N ASN A 327 12.71 -7.00 5.40
CA ASN A 327 12.11 -8.32 5.34
C ASN A 327 10.86 -8.33 6.23
N THR A 328 10.94 -7.87 7.47
CA THR A 328 9.82 -7.88 8.42
C THR A 328 9.65 -6.52 9.10
N ASP A 329 8.41 -6.18 9.47
CA ASP A 329 8.04 -4.86 9.98
C ASP A 329 8.65 -4.54 11.37
N ASP A 330 9.22 -5.53 12.06
CA ASP A 330 9.96 -5.36 13.32
C ASP A 330 11.43 -4.93 13.12
N GLN A 331 11.92 -4.90 11.88
CA GLN A 331 13.28 -4.45 11.60
C GLN A 331 13.40 -2.93 11.69
N ALA A 332 14.34 -2.48 12.52
CA ALA A 332 14.60 -1.06 12.68
C ALA A 332 15.20 -0.45 11.40
N VAL A 333 14.73 0.75 11.03
CA VAL A 333 15.16 1.49 9.82
C VAL A 333 15.75 2.86 10.15
N ASN A 334 16.55 3.38 9.22
CA ASN A 334 17.01 4.77 9.23
C ASN A 334 16.39 5.58 8.08
N PHE A 335 16.47 6.90 8.20
CA PHE A 335 15.92 7.86 7.24
C PHE A 335 16.97 8.89 6.85
N GLU A 336 17.03 9.24 5.57
CA GLU A 336 17.92 10.28 5.07
C GLU A 336 17.21 11.07 3.95
N ARG A 337 17.19 12.40 4.06
CA ARG A 337 16.70 13.30 3.01
C ARG A 337 17.90 13.89 2.29
N ILE A 338 18.00 13.64 0.99
CA ILE A 338 19.11 14.10 0.15
C ILE A 338 18.55 15.08 -0.88
N GLU A 339 19.20 16.23 -1.04
CA GLU A 339 18.86 17.19 -2.09
C GLU A 339 20.05 17.36 -3.03
N LYS A 340 19.88 16.94 -4.28
CA LYS A 340 20.96 16.88 -5.26
C LYS A 340 20.41 17.05 -6.66
N ASN A 341 21.11 17.80 -7.51
CA ASN A 341 20.79 17.96 -8.94
C ASN A 341 19.33 18.39 -9.22
N GLY A 342 18.75 19.25 -8.37
CA GLY A 342 17.37 19.70 -8.51
C GLY A 342 16.32 18.63 -8.17
N GLN A 343 16.72 17.57 -7.47
CA GLN A 343 15.85 16.50 -7.00
C GLN A 343 15.95 16.35 -5.48
N ILE A 344 14.87 15.87 -4.88
CA ILE A 344 14.84 15.43 -3.49
C ILE A 344 14.70 13.91 -3.49
N HIS A 345 15.56 13.24 -2.72
CA HIS A 345 15.53 11.81 -2.50
C HIS A 345 15.21 11.55 -1.02
N LEU A 346 14.11 10.85 -0.76
CA LEU A 346 13.82 10.28 0.54
C LEU A 346 14.32 8.84 0.56
N LYS A 347 15.29 8.56 1.42
CA LYS A 347 15.99 7.28 1.51
C LYS A 347 15.66 6.59 2.83
N THR A 348 15.40 5.28 2.77
CA THR A 348 15.25 4.44 3.96
C THR A 348 15.82 3.04 3.74
N GLY A 349 16.16 2.36 4.83
CA GLY A 349 16.70 0.99 4.82
C GLY A 349 16.96 0.50 6.24
N THR A 350 17.12 -0.82 6.40
CA THR A 350 17.42 -1.39 7.73
C THR A 350 18.69 -0.80 8.34
N ILE A 351 18.74 -0.75 9.66
CA ILE A 351 19.98 -0.42 10.38
C ILE A 351 20.99 -1.58 10.28
N GLU A 352 20.50 -2.82 10.36
CA GLU A 352 21.35 -4.01 10.45
C GLU A 352 22.12 -4.30 9.16
N GLN A 353 21.51 -4.07 7.99
CA GLN A 353 22.08 -4.34 6.67
C GLN A 353 22.67 -5.77 6.58
N PRO A 354 21.87 -6.84 6.75
CA PRO A 354 22.34 -8.22 6.73
C PRO A 354 22.59 -8.73 5.30
N ILE A 355 23.56 -8.11 4.61
CA ILE A 355 23.93 -8.34 3.20
C ILE A 355 24.02 -9.83 2.90
N LEU A 356 23.12 -10.31 2.03
CA LEU A 356 23.12 -11.68 1.48
C LEU A 356 23.11 -12.79 2.55
N ARG A 357 22.60 -12.51 3.76
CA ARG A 357 22.56 -13.49 4.87
C ARG A 357 21.37 -14.44 4.83
N LYS A 358 20.26 -14.01 4.21
CA LYS A 358 18.99 -14.77 4.19
C LYS A 358 18.88 -15.62 2.91
N LYS A 359 18.20 -16.76 3.02
CA LYS A 359 17.94 -17.71 1.92
C LYS A 359 16.60 -18.43 2.11
N GLY A 360 15.94 -18.78 1.03
CA GLY A 360 14.64 -19.47 1.04
C GLY A 360 13.53 -18.65 0.38
N ASP A 361 12.32 -19.19 0.44
CA ASP A 361 11.11 -18.55 -0.08
C ASP A 361 10.56 -17.51 0.91
N ASP A 362 9.65 -16.66 0.43
CA ASP A 362 9.02 -15.57 1.19
C ASP A 362 10.04 -14.67 1.91
N LEU A 363 11.01 -14.15 1.14
CA LEU A 363 11.99 -13.15 1.58
C LEU A 363 11.85 -11.86 0.78
N ARG A 364 11.93 -10.73 1.49
CA ARG A 364 12.12 -9.40 0.88
C ARG A 364 13.55 -8.93 1.15
N ILE A 365 14.05 -8.04 0.30
CA ILE A 365 15.37 -7.45 0.49
C ILE A 365 15.38 -6.53 1.71
N ASP A 366 16.40 -6.69 2.53
CA ASP A 366 16.58 -5.91 3.74
C ASP A 366 18.02 -5.41 3.91
N TRP A 367 18.78 -5.41 2.82
CA TRP A 367 20.09 -4.78 2.70
C TRP A 367 20.09 -3.87 1.45
N GLY A 368 20.71 -2.70 1.55
CA GLY A 368 20.51 -1.60 0.63
C GLY A 368 19.50 -0.58 1.14
N TYR A 369 19.05 0.25 0.21
CA TYR A 369 18.21 1.39 0.52
C TYR A 369 17.14 1.61 -0.56
N PHE A 370 15.91 1.79 -0.11
CA PHE A 370 14.81 2.27 -0.93
C PHE A 370 14.85 3.79 -1.04
N TYR A 371 14.51 4.30 -2.22
CA TYR A 371 14.43 5.72 -2.53
C TYR A 371 13.08 6.06 -3.16
N MET A 372 12.41 7.08 -2.63
CA MET A 372 11.39 7.83 -3.34
C MET A 372 11.97 9.19 -3.74
N THR A 373 11.94 9.50 -5.04
CA THR A 373 12.56 10.70 -5.62
C THR A 373 11.56 11.52 -6.42
N GLY A 374 11.67 12.83 -6.32
CA GLY A 374 10.87 13.79 -7.08
C GLY A 374 11.64 15.09 -7.31
N ARG A 375 11.08 15.99 -8.11
CA ARG A 375 11.70 17.28 -8.45
C ARG A 375 11.67 18.23 -7.25
N SER A 376 12.76 18.97 -7.03
CA SER A 376 12.85 20.05 -6.04
C SER A 376 12.29 21.34 -6.65
N GLU A 377 11.00 21.61 -6.44
CA GLU A 377 10.30 22.78 -6.97
C GLU A 377 9.45 23.43 -5.87
N SER A 378 9.00 24.67 -6.08
CA SER A 378 8.15 25.37 -5.10
C SER A 378 6.75 24.74 -4.98
N SER A 379 6.24 24.17 -6.07
CA SER A 379 4.95 23.47 -6.12
C SER A 379 4.97 22.12 -5.39
N SER A 380 6.13 21.45 -5.35
CA SER A 380 6.29 20.13 -4.75
C SER A 380 6.87 20.19 -3.32
N VAL A 381 6.57 19.16 -2.52
CA VAL A 381 7.20 18.90 -1.23
C VAL A 381 7.48 17.42 -1.13
N MET A 382 8.66 17.08 -0.64
CA MET A 382 9.03 15.73 -0.23
C MET A 382 9.65 15.73 1.15
N ASN A 383 9.04 14.99 2.07
CA ASN A 383 9.50 14.86 3.45
C ASN A 383 9.09 13.52 4.06
N PHE A 384 9.74 13.20 5.18
CA PHE A 384 9.25 12.16 6.07
C PHE A 384 8.13 12.69 6.97
N GLY A 385 7.22 11.81 7.38
CA GLY A 385 6.15 12.18 8.31
C GLY A 385 5.50 11.01 9.03
N ASN A 386 4.60 11.32 9.96
CA ASN A 386 3.76 10.32 10.60
C ASN A 386 2.65 9.87 9.64
N TYR A 387 2.39 8.56 9.58
CA TYR A 387 1.42 7.95 8.66
C TYR A 387 0.02 8.58 8.66
N TRP A 388 -0.46 9.10 9.79
CA TRP A 388 -1.80 9.68 9.90
C TRP A 388 -1.79 11.20 9.76
N GLU A 389 -0.86 11.89 10.44
CA GLU A 389 -0.78 13.35 10.38
C GLU A 389 -0.43 13.85 8.98
N THR A 390 0.42 13.13 8.23
CA THR A 390 0.75 13.52 6.84
C THR A 390 -0.46 13.47 5.91
N LYS A 391 -1.39 12.52 6.10
CA LYS A 391 -2.64 12.45 5.33
C LYS A 391 -3.57 13.60 5.71
N LYS A 392 -3.70 13.87 7.00
CA LYS A 392 -4.50 14.97 7.55
C LYS A 392 -4.00 16.33 7.04
N ASP A 393 -2.70 16.55 7.00
CA ASP A 393 -2.11 17.74 6.38
C ASP A 393 -2.56 17.88 4.93
N PHE A 394 -2.43 16.82 4.12
CA PHE A 394 -2.86 16.87 2.73
C PHE A 394 -4.39 17.08 2.58
N LEU A 395 -5.21 16.44 3.40
CA LEU A 395 -6.67 16.63 3.40
C LEU A 395 -7.05 18.08 3.67
N THR A 396 -6.41 18.69 4.67
CA THR A 396 -6.74 20.05 5.13
C THR A 396 -6.23 21.13 4.17
N GLN A 397 -4.98 21.05 3.72
CA GLN A 397 -4.33 22.14 2.99
C GLN A 397 -3.88 21.79 1.57
N GLY A 398 -4.01 20.53 1.13
CA GLY A 398 -3.52 20.06 -0.18
C GLY A 398 -2.00 19.94 -0.27
N ARG A 399 -1.29 19.97 0.87
CA ARG A 399 0.18 19.93 0.94
C ARG A 399 0.62 19.21 2.21
N ILE A 400 1.71 18.45 2.12
CA ILE A 400 2.32 17.81 3.29
C ILE A 400 3.23 18.78 4.06
N SER A 401 3.29 18.63 5.38
CA SER A 401 4.27 19.33 6.21
C SER A 401 5.54 18.50 6.41
N ALA A 402 6.64 19.16 6.78
CA ALA A 402 7.82 18.46 7.27
C ALA A 402 7.61 18.06 8.74
N THR A 403 7.90 16.79 9.06
CA THR A 403 7.98 16.34 10.46
C THR A 403 9.43 16.46 10.95
N ALA A 404 9.65 16.96 12.16
CA ALA A 404 11.00 17.04 12.71
C ALA A 404 11.58 15.63 12.97
N PRO A 405 12.90 15.41 12.78
CA PRO A 405 13.52 14.08 12.87
C PRO A 405 13.23 13.33 14.19
N ASP A 406 13.14 14.05 15.30
CA ASP A 406 12.88 13.47 16.63
C ASP A 406 11.50 12.80 16.76
N PHE A 407 10.60 13.03 15.81
CA PHE A 407 9.26 12.42 15.77
C PHE A 407 9.15 11.28 14.74
N LEU A 408 10.24 10.95 14.04
CA LEU A 408 10.26 9.81 13.12
C LEU A 408 10.49 8.52 13.92
N SER A 409 9.70 7.49 13.65
CA SER A 409 9.85 6.19 14.29
C SER A 409 10.75 5.30 13.43
N SER A 410 11.84 4.80 14.02
CA SER A 410 12.67 3.76 13.40
C SER A 410 12.03 2.37 13.48
N ASP A 411 10.97 2.21 14.27
CA ASP A 411 10.29 0.95 14.58
C ASP A 411 8.84 1.04 14.11
N MET A 412 8.53 0.39 12.99
CA MET A 412 7.20 0.46 12.35
C MET A 412 6.10 -0.11 13.24
N THR A 413 6.44 -1.01 14.17
CA THR A 413 5.48 -1.61 15.10
C THR A 413 5.00 -0.64 16.18
N LYS A 414 5.81 0.39 16.49
CA LYS A 414 5.45 1.47 17.43
C LYS A 414 4.80 2.65 16.75
N GLY A 415 5.15 2.89 15.50
CA GLY A 415 4.60 3.96 14.69
C GLY A 415 5.14 3.92 13.27
N MET A 416 4.25 4.10 12.30
CA MET A 416 4.64 4.12 10.89
C MET A 416 5.10 5.53 10.49
N THR A 417 6.36 5.64 10.05
CA THR A 417 6.87 6.81 9.33
C THR A 417 6.66 6.60 7.83
N VAL A 418 6.30 7.65 7.10
CA VAL A 418 6.12 7.62 5.64
C VAL A 418 7.17 8.47 4.93
N LEU A 419 7.50 8.07 3.71
CA LEU A 419 8.15 8.91 2.71
C LEU A 419 7.02 9.52 1.89
N ALA A 420 6.79 10.82 2.00
CA ALA A 420 5.63 11.46 1.38
C ALA A 420 6.04 12.52 0.35
N TYR A 421 5.19 12.64 -0.68
CA TYR A 421 5.28 13.61 -1.75
C TYR A 421 3.92 14.29 -1.93
N SER A 422 3.90 15.62 -2.07
CA SER A 422 2.73 16.32 -2.59
C SER A 422 3.15 17.36 -3.62
N ASN A 423 2.35 17.56 -4.67
CA ASN A 423 2.57 18.58 -5.69
C ASN A 423 1.30 19.38 -5.96
N ASP A 424 1.41 20.70 -5.95
CA ASP A 424 0.32 21.60 -6.36
C ASP A 424 0.43 21.90 -7.85
N LEU A 425 -0.49 21.32 -8.63
CA LEU A 425 -0.56 21.51 -10.08
C LEU A 425 -1.23 22.83 -10.46
N GLY A 426 -1.71 23.59 -9.47
CA GLY A 426 -2.41 24.84 -9.66
C GLY A 426 -3.76 24.61 -10.34
N ASN A 427 -4.06 25.44 -11.32
CA ASN A 427 -5.33 25.46 -12.04
C ASN A 427 -5.23 24.61 -13.32
N VAL A 428 -5.80 23.41 -13.29
CA VAL A 428 -5.81 22.46 -14.40
C VAL A 428 -7.07 22.66 -15.25
N SER A 429 -6.88 22.74 -16.57
CA SER A 429 -7.95 22.88 -17.57
C SER A 429 -7.92 21.70 -18.55
N SER A 430 -8.40 21.86 -19.78
CA SER A 430 -8.53 20.76 -20.75
C SER A 430 -7.20 20.17 -21.26
N ARG A 431 -6.07 20.85 -21.05
CA ARG A 431 -4.73 20.33 -21.39
C ARG A 431 -4.15 19.55 -20.22
N PHE A 432 -3.54 18.41 -20.52
CA PHE A 432 -2.80 17.64 -19.52
C PHE A 432 -1.68 18.47 -18.89
N VAL A 433 -1.67 18.49 -17.57
CA VAL A 433 -0.53 18.84 -16.73
C VAL A 433 0.04 17.54 -16.20
N GLU A 434 1.35 17.33 -16.34
CA GLU A 434 2.01 16.07 -16.01
C GLU A 434 3.31 16.28 -15.25
N ASP A 435 3.63 15.32 -14.38
CA ASP A 435 4.91 15.19 -13.68
C ASP A 435 5.10 13.72 -13.25
N TYR A 436 6.20 13.40 -12.56
CA TYR A 436 6.49 12.04 -12.12
C TYR A 436 7.26 11.97 -10.80
N ILE A 437 7.13 10.83 -10.12
CA ILE A 437 8.06 10.40 -9.08
C ILE A 437 8.83 9.16 -9.55
N MET A 438 9.99 8.92 -8.95
CA MET A 438 10.80 7.73 -9.19
C MET A 438 10.89 6.92 -7.92
N LEU A 439 10.68 5.61 -8.05
CA LEU A 439 10.92 4.64 -6.99
C LEU A 439 12.16 3.85 -7.36
N GLY A 440 13.12 3.73 -6.45
CA GLY A 440 14.34 2.98 -6.70
C GLY A 440 14.82 2.20 -5.49
N TYR A 441 15.64 1.19 -5.74
CA TYR A 441 16.28 0.42 -4.68
C TYR A 441 17.77 0.23 -4.99
N ASP A 442 18.64 0.75 -4.13
CA ASP A 442 20.08 0.57 -4.26
C ASP A 442 20.56 -0.51 -3.29
N ASP A 443 20.71 -1.74 -3.77
CA ASP A 443 21.31 -2.82 -2.99
C ASP A 443 22.80 -2.54 -2.70
N LEU A 444 23.31 -3.03 -1.56
CA LEU A 444 24.75 -2.92 -1.28
C LEU A 444 25.57 -3.91 -2.13
N TYR A 445 25.03 -5.10 -2.33
CA TYR A 445 25.52 -6.16 -3.21
C TYR A 445 24.31 -6.92 -3.75
N SER A 446 24.32 -7.32 -5.02
CA SER A 446 23.16 -7.95 -5.66
C SER A 446 23.12 -9.46 -5.50
N VAL A 447 24.29 -10.11 -5.54
CA VAL A 447 24.36 -11.57 -5.53
C VAL A 447 25.68 -12.07 -4.94
N GLN A 448 25.65 -13.25 -4.33
CA GLN A 448 26.84 -14.02 -4.00
C GLN A 448 27.05 -15.13 -5.02
N TYR A 449 28.19 -15.12 -5.71
CA TYR A 449 28.56 -16.13 -6.69
C TYR A 449 29.87 -16.80 -6.26
N PHE A 450 29.83 -18.11 -5.98
CA PHE A 450 30.99 -18.87 -5.46
C PHE A 450 31.71 -18.20 -4.27
N HIS A 451 30.95 -17.70 -3.30
CA HIS A 451 31.43 -16.97 -2.11
C HIS A 451 31.95 -15.55 -2.37
N ASP A 452 31.91 -15.07 -3.61
CA ASP A 452 32.21 -13.68 -3.95
C ASP A 452 30.92 -12.86 -4.00
N ASN A 453 30.85 -11.79 -3.21
CA ASN A 453 29.75 -10.84 -3.29
C ASN A 453 29.99 -9.91 -4.48
N LEU A 454 29.04 -9.85 -5.40
CA LEU A 454 29.11 -9.04 -6.62
C LEU A 454 28.21 -7.82 -6.50
N LEU A 455 28.74 -6.68 -6.94
CA LEU A 455 27.96 -5.47 -7.13
C LEU A 455 27.02 -5.62 -8.32
N ALA A 456 25.97 -4.84 -8.31
CA ALA A 456 25.08 -4.73 -9.43
C ALA A 456 25.75 -4.15 -10.67
N TYR A 457 25.22 -4.47 -11.85
CA TYR A 457 25.76 -3.97 -13.11
C TYR A 457 25.72 -2.44 -13.21
N TRP A 458 24.70 -1.78 -12.65
CA TRP A 458 24.60 -0.31 -12.65
C TRP A 458 25.70 0.40 -11.84
N LYS A 459 26.48 -0.33 -11.04
CA LYS A 459 27.60 0.19 -10.23
C LYS A 459 28.97 0.03 -10.89
N LYS A 460 29.03 -0.47 -12.14
CA LYS A 460 30.29 -0.84 -12.80
C LYS A 460 31.28 0.33 -12.98
N ASP A 461 30.80 1.57 -13.06
CA ASP A 461 31.61 2.76 -13.35
C ASP A 461 31.81 3.70 -12.14
N GLY A 462 31.45 3.24 -10.94
CA GLY A 462 31.45 4.04 -9.69
C GLY A 462 30.14 4.79 -9.49
#